data_AF-A0A0U5K469-F1
#
_entry.id   AF-A0A0U5K469-F1
#
_cell.length_a   1.000
_cell.length_b   1.000
_cell.length_c   1.000
_cell.angle_alpha   90.00
_cell.angle_beta   90.00
_cell.angle_gamma   90.00
#
_symmetry.space_group_name_H-M   'P 1'
#
loop_
_entity.id
_entity.type
_entity.pdbx_description
1 polymer ?
#
loop_
_entity_poly.entity_id
_entity_poly.type
_entity_poly.pdbx_seq_one_letter_code
_entity_poly.pdbx_strand_id
1 'polypeptide(L)' 'MQHTFEAVILEVDEMWSFVGNKTNDQWLWLVMHRRTRQILAFHVGKRNKASEEALMNKLPKDLKKA' A
#
# COMPACT_ATOMS: atom_id res chain seq x y z
N MET A 1 26.98 -25.67 2.29
CA MET A 1 26.64 -24.24 2.17
C MET A 1 25.12 -24.17 2.12
N GLN A 2 24.47 -23.67 3.17
CA GLN A 2 23.02 -23.53 3.20
C GLN A 2 22.66 -22.16 2.64
N HIS A 3 21.90 -22.14 1.55
CA HIS A 3 21.31 -20.93 1.01
C HIS A 3 19.89 -20.81 1.56
N THR A 4 19.60 -19.72 2.24
CA THR A 4 18.25 -19.38 2.71
C THR A 4 17.71 -18.31 1.78
N PHE A 5 16.57 -18.57 1.16
CA PHE A 5 15.85 -17.59 0.37
C PHE A 5 14.68 -17.07 1.20
N GLU A 6 14.56 -15.76 1.35
CA GLU A 6 13.40 -15.14 1.97
C GLU A 6 12.45 -14.61 0.89
N ALA A 7 11.22 -15.10 0.89
CA ALA A 7 10.16 -14.53 0.07
C ALA A 7 9.68 -13.22 0.70
N VAL A 8 9.63 -12.15 -0.10
CA VAL A 8 9.01 -10.88 0.29
C VAL A 8 7.50 -11.02 0.05
N ILE A 9 6.73 -10.96 1.14
CA ILE A 9 5.26 -10.97 1.09
C ILE A 9 4.77 -9.56 1.40
N LEU A 10 4.03 -8.98 0.47
CA LEU A 10 3.41 -7.67 0.61
C LEU A 10 1.91 -7.82 0.84
N GLU A 11 1.36 -6.94 1.66
CA GLU A 11 -0.07 -6.80 1.91
C GLU A 11 -0.53 -5.43 1.42
N VAL A 12 -1.70 -5.41 0.77
CA VAL A 12 -2.42 -4.18 0.43
C VAL A 12 -3.55 -4.03 1.45
N ASP A 13 -3.69 -2.84 1.99
CA ASP A 13 -4.72 -2.53 2.98
C ASP A 13 -5.35 -1.16 2.71
N GLU A 14 -6.56 -0.98 3.22
CA GLU A 14 -7.40 0.19 3.02
C GLU A 14 -8.01 0.63 4.35
N MET A 15 -7.84 1.90 4.71
CA MET A 15 -8.50 2.50 5.86
C MET A 15 -9.27 3.74 5.44
N TRP A 16 -10.43 3.95 6.06
CA TRP A 16 -11.27 5.11 5.82
C TRP A 16 -11.49 5.90 7.11
N SER A 17 -11.40 7.23 7.00
CA SER A 17 -11.73 8.13 8.10
C SER A 17 -12.14 9.52 7.59
N PHE A 18 -12.40 10.43 8.52
CA PHE A 18 -12.68 11.84 8.26
C PHE A 18 -11.53 12.70 8.75
N VAL A 19 -11.17 13.74 7.99
CA VAL A 19 -10.12 14.69 8.38
C VAL A 19 -10.73 16.05 8.69
N GLY A 20 -10.75 16.41 9.98
CA GLY A 20 -11.31 17.67 10.48
C GLY A 20 -12.85 17.67 10.57
N ASN A 21 -13.56 17.24 9.53
CA ASN A 21 -15.03 17.15 9.53
C ASN A 21 -15.56 15.98 8.67
N LYS A 22 -16.85 15.65 8.82
CA LYS A 22 -17.49 14.50 8.14
C LYS A 22 -17.72 14.67 6.64
N THR A 23 -17.58 15.87 6.07
CA THR A 23 -17.67 16.08 4.62
C THR A 23 -16.31 15.93 3.93
N ASN A 24 -15.24 15.76 4.71
CA ASN A 24 -13.89 15.50 4.22
C ASN A 24 -13.50 14.06 4.54
N ASP A 25 -14.16 13.12 3.88
CA ASP A 25 -13.85 11.71 3.98
C ASP A 25 -12.61 11.37 3.15
N GLN A 26 -11.74 10.53 3.70
CA GLN A 26 -10.45 10.19 3.12
C GLN A 26 -10.22 8.69 3.18
N TRP A 27 -9.75 8.12 2.07
CA TRP A 27 -9.30 6.73 1.98
C TRP A 27 -7.78 6.69 1.97
N LEU A 28 -7.20 6.03 2.96
CA LEU A 28 -5.78 5.71 3.01
C LEU A 28 -5.56 4.31 2.44
N TRP A 29 -4.82 4.25 1.35
CA TRP A 29 -4.35 3.03 0.71
C TRP A 29 -2.91 2.76 1.12
N LEU A 30 -2.59 1.51 1.45
CA LEU A 30 -1.27 1.11 1.95
C LEU A 30 -0.77 -0.13 1.21
N VAL A 31 0.53 -0.16 0.89
CA VAL A 31 1.27 -1.40 0.62
C VAL A 31 2.34 -1.54 1.68
N MET A 32 2.40 -2.69 2.34
CA MET A 32 3.35 -2.93 3.42
C MET A 32 3.92 -4.34 3.40
N HIS A 33 5.16 -4.46 3.87
CA HIS A 33 5.78 -5.76 4.07
C HIS A 33 5.11 -6.49 5.24
N ARG A 34 4.57 -7.69 4.99
CA ARG A 34 3.75 -8.45 5.95
C ARG A 34 4.44 -8.65 7.30
N ARG A 35 5.72 -9.07 7.28
CA ARG A 35 6.46 -9.45 8.50
C ARG A 35 6.87 -8.24 9.33
N THR A 36 7.37 -7.18 8.69
CA THR A 36 7.95 -6.02 9.41
C THR A 36 6.98 -4.86 9.57
N ARG A 37 5.83 -4.89 8.87
CA ARG A 37 4.86 -3.78 8.79
C ARG A 37 5.44 -2.49 8.22
N GLN A 38 6.60 -2.57 7.54
CA GLN A 38 7.18 -1.43 6.84
C GLN A 38 6.25 -1.02 5.70
N ILE A 39 5.84 0.24 5.69
CA ILE A 39 5.06 0.83 4.60
C ILE A 39 6.01 1.10 3.43
N LEU A 40 5.68 0.55 2.27
CA LEU A 40 6.48 0.64 1.04
C LEU A 40 5.85 1.60 0.03
N ALA A 41 4.53 1.78 0.09
CA ALA A 41 3.80 2.79 -0.66
C ALA A 41 2.52 3.17 0.07
N PHE A 42 2.06 4.42 -0.12
CA PHE A 42 0.75 4.85 0.34
C PHE A 42 0.12 5.88 -0.59
N HIS A 43 -1.20 5.95 -0.59
CA HIS A 43 -1.96 6.97 -1.32
C HIS A 43 -3.18 7.39 -0.50
N VAL A 44 -3.41 8.70 -0.41
CA VAL A 44 -4.65 9.24 0.16
C VAL A 44 -5.52 9.68 -1.00
N GLY A 45 -6.69 9.10 -1.13
CA GLY A 45 -7.58 9.30 -2.27
C GLY A 45 -8.96 8.72 -2.02
N LYS A 46 -9.71 8.49 -3.09
CA LYS A 46 -11.05 7.88 -3.02
C LYS A 46 -10.92 6.35 -3.01
N ARG A 47 -12.00 5.65 -2.65
CA ARG A 47 -12.09 4.20 -2.86
C ARG A 47 -12.38 3.87 -4.33
N ASN A 48 -11.42 4.09 -5.22
CA ASN A 48 -11.59 3.83 -6.64
C ASN A 48 -10.30 3.34 -7.32
N LYS A 49 -10.46 2.80 -8.53
CA LYS A 49 -9.37 2.27 -9.35
C LYS A 49 -8.28 3.30 -9.62
N ALA A 50 -8.63 4.57 -9.79
CA ALA A 50 -7.63 5.62 -10.01
C ALA A 50 -6.69 5.79 -8.81
N SER A 51 -7.20 5.65 -7.59
CA SER A 51 -6.40 5.71 -6.36
C SER A 51 -5.55 4.45 -6.16
N GLU A 52 -6.07 3.28 -6.55
CA GLU A 52 -5.31 2.02 -6.62
C GLU A 52 -4.15 2.13 -7.63
N GLU A 53 -4.40 2.61 -8.84
CA GLU A 53 -3.37 2.81 -9.86
C GLU A 53 -2.31 3.81 -9.37
N ALA A 54 -2.73 4.89 -8.70
CA ALA A 54 -1.82 5.85 -8.10
C ALA A 54 -0.96 5.23 -6.97
N LEU A 55 -1.53 4.32 -6.16
CA LEU A 55 -0.79 3.54 -5.17
C LEU A 55 0.24 2.63 -5.85
N MET A 56 -0.19 1.86 -6.84
CA MET A 56 0.67 0.92 -7.56
C MET A 56 1.80 1.63 -8.31
N ASN A 57 1.59 2.85 -8.80
CA ASN A 57 2.63 3.66 -9.41
C ASN A 57 3.73 4.06 -8.41
N LYS A 58 3.38 4.27 -7.14
CA LYS A 58 4.34 4.61 -6.08
C LYS A 58 5.14 3.42 -5.54
N LEU A 59 4.66 2.19 -5.72
CA LEU A 59 5.39 1.00 -5.29
C LEU A 59 6.72 0.89 -6.07
N PRO A 60 7.85 0.56 -5.42
CA PRO A 60 9.13 0.31 -6.10
C PRO A 60 9.00 -0.74 -7.21
N LYS A 61 9.69 -0.51 -8.34
CA LYS A 61 9.53 -1.34 -9.55
C LYS A 61 9.97 -2.79 -9.36
N ASP A 62 11.02 -2.99 -8.57
CA ASP A 62 11.57 -4.29 -8.16
C ASP A 62 10.60 -5.13 -7.31
N LEU A 63 9.58 -4.50 -6.72
CA LEU A 63 8.53 -5.16 -5.95
C LEU A 63 7.25 -5.41 -6.74
N LYS A 64 7.14 -4.87 -7.96
CA LYS A 64 6.03 -5.19 -8.86
C LYS A 64 6.33 -6.51 -9.54
N LYS A 65 5.37 -7.43 -9.58
CA LYS A 65 5.48 -8.59 -10.46
C LYS A 65 5.58 -8.10 -11.92
N ALA A 66 6.52 -8.69 -12.66
CA ALA A 66 6.63 -8.54 -14.10
C ALA A 66 5.41 -9.14 -14.81
#